data_AF-F4N726-F1
#
_entry.id   AF-F4N726-F1
#
_cell.length_a   1.000
_cell.length_b   1.000
_cell.length_c   1.000
_cell.angle_alpha   90.00
_cell.angle_beta   90.00
_cell.angle_gamma   90.00
#
_symmetry.space_group_name_H-M   'P 1'
#
loop_
_entity.id
_entity.type
_entity.pdbx_description
1 polymer ?
#
loop_
_entity_poly.entity_id
_entity_poly.type
_entity_poly.pdbx_seq_one_letter_code
_entity_poly.pdbx_strand_id
1 'polypeptide(L)'
;METLEYASAGMEYLPLGVGLPANSVADAPIFQPKTGMALVRNLATNQWIAVEDHRHKTVYDIETKNESIIFALGPIPKNKTLIKPIHE
;
A
#
# COMPACT_ATOMS: atom_id res chain seq x y z
N MET A 1 7.95 -9.43 -4.33
CA MET A 1 8.31 -8.02 -4.03
C MET A 1 7.75 -7.73 -2.67
N GLU A 2 8.59 -7.30 -1.74
CA GLU A 2 8.14 -6.82 -0.44
C GLU A 2 7.41 -5.49 -0.64
N THR A 3 6.22 -5.34 -0.08
CA THR A 3 5.39 -4.13 -0.24
C THR A 3 5.90 -2.96 0.59
N LEU A 4 6.81 -3.22 1.53
CA LEU A 4 7.26 -2.26 2.55
C LEU A 4 6.10 -1.67 3.36
N GLU A 5 4.98 -2.40 3.41
CA GLU A 5 3.75 -1.98 4.06
C GLU A 5 3.88 -2.10 5.58
N TYR A 6 3.33 -1.12 6.28
CA TYR A 6 3.28 -1.14 7.74
C TYR A 6 2.34 -2.26 8.21
N ALA A 7 2.86 -3.19 9.00
CA ALA A 7 2.07 -4.27 9.60
C ALA A 7 1.67 -3.95 11.04
N SER A 8 2.65 -3.64 11.90
CA SER A 8 2.44 -3.37 13.31
C SER A 8 3.65 -2.66 13.91
N ALA A 9 3.48 -2.15 15.14
CA ALA A 9 4.55 -1.66 15.98
C ALA A 9 4.47 -2.33 17.35
N GLY A 10 5.64 -2.54 17.96
CA GLY A 10 5.79 -3.12 19.28
C GLY A 10 7.10 -2.71 19.92
N MET A 11 7.20 -2.90 21.23
CA MET A 11 8.46 -2.74 21.95
C MET A 11 9.24 -4.05 21.92
N GLU A 12 10.51 -3.97 21.55
CA GLU A 12 11.42 -5.11 21.53
C GLU A 12 12.72 -4.74 22.24
N TYR A 13 13.22 -5.66 23.07
CA TYR A 13 14.51 -5.50 23.72
C TYR A 13 15.61 -5.99 22.77
N LEU A 14 16.54 -5.09 22.44
CA LEU A 14 17.73 -5.44 21.67
C LEU A 14 18.95 -5.50 22.60
N PRO A 15 19.61 -6.66 22.75
CA PRO A 15 20.89 -6.75 23.44
C PRO A 15 21.96 -5.87 22.78
N LEU A 16 22.98 -5.51 23.53
CA LEU A 16 24.10 -4.73 23.01
C LEU A 16 24.76 -5.46 21.83
N GLY A 17 24.93 -4.75 20.71
CA GLY A 17 25.51 -5.29 19.48
C GLY A 17 24.51 -5.98 18.54
N VAL A 18 23.23 -6.09 18.91
CA VAL A 18 22.16 -6.64 18.08
C VAL A 18 21.40 -5.51 17.38
N GLY A 19 21.22 -5.64 16.06
CA GLY A 19 20.43 -4.72 15.25
C GLY A 19 18.94 -5.01 15.32
N LEU A 20 18.13 -4.15 14.67
CA LEU A 20 16.71 -4.42 14.49
C LEU A 20 16.49 -5.72 13.69
N PRO A 21 15.38 -6.44 13.94
CA PRO A 21 14.98 -7.55 13.09
C PRO A 21 14.91 -7.13 11.62
N ALA A 22 15.11 -8.10 10.73
CA ALA A 22 14.92 -7.86 9.30
C ALA A 22 13.50 -7.34 9.04
N ASN A 23 13.38 -6.37 8.13
CA ASN A 23 12.13 -5.72 7.74
C ASN A 23 11.47 -4.87 8.86
N SER A 24 12.18 -4.58 9.95
CA SER A 24 11.76 -3.63 10.98
C SER A 24 12.50 -2.29 10.87
N VAL A 25 11.85 -1.24 11.36
CA VAL A 25 12.42 0.12 11.48
C VAL A 25 12.18 0.65 12.89
N ALA A 26 13.04 1.56 13.34
CA ALA A 26 12.99 2.07 14.71
C ALA A 26 11.79 2.99 14.99
N ASP A 27 11.24 3.63 13.97
CA ASP A 27 10.15 4.59 14.07
C ASP A 27 8.83 4.02 13.56
N ALA A 28 7.76 4.25 14.32
CA ALA A 28 6.40 3.97 13.89
C ALA A 28 5.83 5.17 13.09
N PRO A 29 4.82 4.94 12.21
CA PRO A 29 4.12 6.02 11.54
C PRO A 29 3.49 7.00 12.54
N ILE A 30 3.70 8.30 12.35
CA ILE A 30 3.15 9.36 13.22
C ILE A 30 1.74 9.82 12.83
N PHE A 31 1.13 9.16 11.85
CA PHE A 31 -0.18 9.51 11.32
C PHE A 31 -0.96 8.27 10.90
N GLN A 32 -2.28 8.36 11.01
CA GLN A 32 -3.18 7.31 10.53
C GLN A 32 -3.46 7.53 9.03
N PRO A 33 -3.38 6.50 8.17
CA PRO A 33 -3.77 6.62 6.78
C PRO A 33 -5.28 6.91 6.70
N LYS A 34 -5.67 7.71 5.72
CA LYS A 34 -7.09 7.91 5.39
C LYS A 34 -7.69 6.61 4.85
N THR A 35 -9.01 6.47 4.92
CA THR A 35 -9.72 5.35 4.28
C THR A 35 -9.32 5.22 2.81
N GLY A 36 -8.97 4.01 2.39
CA GLY A 36 -8.49 3.74 1.03
C GLY A 36 -7.03 4.11 0.80
N MET A 37 -6.22 4.21 1.87
CA MET A 37 -4.76 4.36 1.79
C MET A 37 -4.07 3.33 2.69
N ALA A 38 -2.87 2.91 2.28
CA ALA A 38 -1.96 2.09 3.06
C ALA A 38 -0.69 2.89 3.42
N LEU A 39 -0.03 2.53 4.52
CA LEU A 39 1.25 3.09 4.90
C LEU A 39 2.39 2.24 4.37
N VAL A 40 3.37 2.86 3.73
CA VAL A 40 4.55 2.18 3.18
C VAL A 40 5.83 2.94 3.50
N ARG A 41 6.93 2.21 3.66
CA ARG A 41 8.25 2.79 3.92
C ARG A 41 8.84 3.32 2.61
N ASN A 42 9.08 4.62 2.54
CA ASN A 42 9.88 5.22 1.47
C ASN A 42 11.36 5.05 1.80
N LEU A 43 12.08 4.24 1.02
CA LEU A 43 13.50 3.97 1.24
C LEU A 43 14.41 5.15 0.89
N ALA A 44 13.98 6.05 -0.01
CA ALA A 44 14.77 7.20 -0.41
C ALA A 44 14.80 8.29 0.66
N THR A 45 13.67 8.53 1.34
CA THR A 45 13.56 9.52 2.42
C THR A 45 13.63 8.92 3.81
N ASN A 46 13.60 7.59 3.91
CA ASN A 46 13.52 6.82 5.15
C ASN A 46 12.33 7.26 6.04
N GLN A 47 11.16 7.46 5.43
CA GLN A 47 9.94 7.94 6.10
C GLN A 47 8.73 7.08 5.74
N TRP A 48 7.73 7.09 6.61
CA TRP A 48 6.41 6.54 6.32
C TRP A 48 5.61 7.48 5.41
N ILE A 49 5.07 6.95 4.31
CA ILE A 49 4.19 7.68 3.40
C ILE A 49 2.86 6.95 3.24
N ALA A 50 1.78 7.69 2.96
CA ALA A 50 0.52 7.09 2.56
C ALA A 50 0.47 6.91 1.04
N VAL A 51 0.07 5.73 0.60
CA VAL A 51 -0.16 5.38 -0.82
C VAL A 51 -1.60 4.91 -0.98
N GLU A 52 -2.20 5.21 -2.13
CA GLU A 52 -3.55 4.75 -2.46
C GLU A 52 -3.66 3.22 -2.37
N ASP A 53 -4.73 2.77 -1.74
CA ASP A 53 -5.08 1.35 -1.65
C ASP A 53 -6.45 1.13 -2.31
N HIS A 54 -6.39 0.46 -3.45
CA HIS A 54 -7.54 0.05 -4.22
C HIS A 54 -7.63 -1.45 -4.38
N ARG A 55 -6.86 -2.20 -3.58
CA ARG A 55 -6.89 -3.67 -3.60
C ARG A 55 -8.31 -4.17 -3.36
N HIS A 56 -8.62 -5.30 -3.96
CA HIS A 56 -9.92 -5.98 -3.89
C HIS A 56 -11.09 -5.19 -4.50
N LYS A 57 -10.85 -4.00 -5.08
CA LYS A 57 -11.85 -3.30 -5.88
C LYS A 57 -11.91 -3.87 -7.29
N THR A 58 -13.13 -4.01 -7.77
CA THR A 58 -13.43 -4.31 -9.18
C THR A 58 -13.23 -3.06 -10.02
N VAL A 59 -12.47 -3.20 -11.11
CA VAL A 59 -12.23 -2.15 -12.10
C VAL A 59 -12.46 -2.68 -13.51
N TYR A 60 -12.79 -1.77 -14.40
CA TYR A 60 -13.10 -2.05 -15.79
C TYR A 60 -12.09 -1.36 -16.69
N ASP A 61 -11.59 -2.07 -17.69
CA ASP A 61 -10.75 -1.50 -18.72
C ASP A 61 -11.58 -0.58 -19.63
N ILE A 62 -11.09 0.64 -19.88
CA ILE A 62 -11.85 1.69 -20.58
C ILE A 62 -12.06 1.38 -22.06
N GLU A 63 -11.18 0.57 -22.67
CA GLU A 63 -11.22 0.25 -24.10
C GLU A 63 -12.00 -1.03 -24.34
N THR A 64 -11.65 -2.09 -23.61
CA THR A 64 -12.20 -3.44 -23.79
C THR A 64 -13.47 -3.69 -22.98
N LYS A 65 -13.76 -2.85 -21.99
CA LYS A 65 -14.84 -3.02 -21.00
C LYS A 65 -14.66 -4.24 -20.09
N ASN A 66 -13.50 -4.90 -20.14
CA ASN A 66 -13.22 -6.09 -19.37
C ASN A 66 -13.08 -5.81 -17.87
N GLU A 67 -13.67 -6.68 -17.06
CA GLU A 67 -13.60 -6.61 -15.60
C GLU A 67 -12.29 -7.22 -15.08
N SER A 68 -11.72 -6.63 -14.03
CA SER A 68 -10.57 -7.18 -13.30
C SER A 68 -10.52 -6.66 -11.86
N ILE A 69 -9.79 -7.35 -10.99
CA ILE A 69 -9.59 -6.94 -9.59
C ILE A 69 -8.19 -6.34 -9.42
N ILE A 70 -8.07 -5.28 -8.63
CA ILE A 70 -6.76 -4.72 -8.24
C ILE A 70 -6.18 -5.56 -7.10
N PHE A 71 -4.91 -5.97 -7.23
CA PHE A 71 -4.17 -6.70 -6.19
C PHE A 71 -2.92 -5.97 -5.69
N ALA A 72 -2.52 -4.89 -6.36
CA ALA A 72 -1.34 -4.09 -6.01
C ALA A 72 -1.74 -2.79 -5.31
N LEU A 73 -0.83 -2.28 -4.45
CA LEU A 73 -0.91 -0.92 -3.92
C LEU A 73 -0.64 0.11 -5.02
N GLY A 74 -1.20 1.30 -4.86
CA GLY A 74 -1.01 2.43 -5.77
C GLY A 74 -2.31 2.93 -6.41
N PRO A 75 -2.18 3.95 -7.26
CA PRO A 75 -3.32 4.54 -7.95
C PRO A 75 -3.95 3.54 -8.92
N ILE A 76 -5.23 3.76 -9.24
CA ILE A 76 -5.89 3.00 -10.30
C ILE A 76 -5.13 3.23 -11.62
N PRO A 77 -4.77 2.18 -12.37
CA PRO A 77 -4.14 2.33 -13.68
C PRO A 77 -4.98 3.23 -14.58
N LYS A 78 -4.34 4.11 -15.36
CA LYS A 78 -5.02 5.11 -16.19
C LYS A 78 -6.01 4.52 -17.20
N ASN A 79 -5.78 3.29 -17.65
CA ASN A 79 -6.66 2.57 -18.57
C ASN A 79 -7.84 1.87 -17.86
N LYS A 80 -8.02 2.08 -16.56
CA LYS A 80 -9.05 1.42 -15.76
C LYS A 80 -9.91 2.43 -15.01
N THR A 81 -11.16 2.05 -14.78
CA THR A 81 -12.14 2.85 -14.04
C THR A 81 -12.92 1.99 -13.04
N LEU A 82 -13.40 2.59 -11.96
CA LEU A 82 -14.35 1.94 -11.02
C LEU A 82 -15.79 1.97 -11.55
N ILE A 83 -16.05 2.76 -12.59
CA ILE A 83 -17.38 2.92 -13.17
C ILE A 83 -17.64 1.73 -14.08
N LYS A 84 -18.66 0.95 -13.77
CA LYS A 84 -19.10 -0.14 -14.63
C LYS A 84 -19.57 0.42 -15.98
N PRO A 85 -19.09 -0.11 -17.11
CA PRO A 85 -19.62 0.25 -18.42
C PRO A 85 -21.12 -0.05 -18.48
N ILE A 86 -21.90 0.96 -18.82
CA ILE A 86 -23.32 0.80 -19.12
C ILE A 86 -23.39 0.23 -20.53
N HIS A 87 -24.00 -0.95 -20.70
CA HIS A 87 -24.40 -1.42 -22.02
C HIS A 87 -25.71 -0.72 -22.37
N GLU A 88 -25.72 0.00 -23.50
CA GLU A 88 -26.93 0.37 -24.22
C GLU A 88 -27.22 -0.70 -25.28
#